data_AF-A0AAF0QQZ7-F1
#
_entry.id   AF-A0AAF0QQZ7-F1
#
_cell.length_a   1.000
_cell.length_b   1.000
_cell.length_c   1.000
_cell.angle_alpha   90.00
_cell.angle_beta   90.00
_cell.angle_gamma   90.00
#
_symmetry.space_group_name_H-M   'P 1'
#
loop_
_entity.id
_entity.type
_entity.pdbx_description
1 polymer ?
#
loop_
_entity_poly.entity_id
_entity_poly.type
_entity_poly.pdbx_seq_one_letter_code
_entity_poly.pdbx_strand_id
1 'polypeptide(L)'
;MKHLVISCAMSMEKQKHYIAMLLTQAIFAGMALFSKSAISQGMNPYVFVTYRQAFAIIALAPLAAFFERVEALAIKKSHGMAKLLGSSIGVTGALVFALVKGPQLNFMNWFKGNTRGTHSSNLNYSLKEEWLKGSLVMVLANITWSLWLILQVPIVKLYPAKLRLATLYCLFSWIQSSICAMVMERNISAWKLKWDINLFSVAYCGFIVTGLTYWIQLWTIEKKGPVFISMFTPLSLIITAIVSAFLWKETLYVGSVCGGILLVGGLYLVLWGKNREAEREINQ
;
A
#
# COMPACT_ATOMS: atom_id res chain seq x y z
N MET A 1 37.16 15.63 21.76
CA MET A 1 36.07 16.57 21.40
C MET A 1 35.46 16.27 20.03
N LYS A 2 36.24 16.21 18.92
CA LYS A 2 35.72 15.84 17.58
C LYS A 2 34.98 14.49 17.54
N HIS A 3 35.52 13.47 18.21
CA HIS A 3 34.90 12.13 18.29
C HIS A 3 33.54 12.12 19.01
N LEU A 4 33.37 12.95 20.06
CA LEU A 4 32.12 13.10 20.80
C LEU A 4 31.06 13.86 19.98
N VAL A 5 31.47 14.91 19.25
CA VAL A 5 30.59 15.67 18.36
C VAL A 5 30.10 14.81 17.20
N ILE A 6 30.97 13.99 16.61
CA ILE A 6 30.61 13.05 15.54
C ILE A 6 29.67 11.96 16.09
N SER A 7 29.94 11.38 17.26
CA SER A 7 29.06 10.39 17.88
C SER A 7 27.66 10.96 18.21
N CYS A 8 27.61 12.18 18.76
CA CYS A 8 26.35 12.88 19.04
C CYS A 8 25.58 13.21 17.75
N ALA A 9 26.27 13.72 16.72
CA ALA A 9 25.68 13.99 15.42
C ALA A 9 25.13 12.72 14.75
N MET A 10 25.86 11.59 14.81
CA MET A 10 25.39 10.30 14.30
C MET A 10 24.19 9.75 15.08
N SER A 11 24.12 9.97 16.40
CA SER A 11 22.98 9.59 17.23
C SER A 11 21.71 10.38 16.86
N MET A 12 21.86 11.70 16.66
CA MET A 12 20.78 12.57 16.19
C MET A 12 20.29 12.20 14.79
N GLU A 13 21.22 11.87 13.88
CA GLU A 13 20.92 11.40 12.52
C GLU A 13 20.18 10.06 12.56
N LYS A 14 20.62 9.10 13.41
CA LYS A 14 19.89 7.85 13.64
C LYS A 14 18.47 8.13 14.13
N GLN A 15 18.29 8.94 15.16
CA GLN A 15 16.99 9.21 15.79
C GLN A 15 15.98 9.85 14.81
N LYS A 16 16.45 10.73 13.92
CA LYS A 16 15.61 11.36 12.88
C LYS A 16 14.90 10.33 12.00
N HIS A 17 15.60 9.29 11.55
CA HIS A 17 15.02 8.24 10.70
C HIS A 17 13.98 7.40 11.45
N TYR A 18 14.23 7.10 12.73
CA TYR A 18 13.27 6.38 13.57
C TYR A 18 11.99 7.20 13.79
N ILE A 19 12.12 8.49 14.14
CA ILE A 19 10.96 9.37 14.35
C ILE A 19 10.14 9.52 13.05
N ALA A 20 10.82 9.71 11.90
CA ALA A 20 10.16 9.80 10.60
C ALA A 20 9.38 8.52 10.24
N MET A 21 9.94 7.35 10.60
CA MET A 21 9.26 6.07 10.42
C MET A 21 8.08 5.89 11.37
N LEU A 22 8.20 6.25 12.65
CA LEU A 22 7.09 6.22 13.60
C LEU A 22 5.93 7.10 13.12
N LEU A 23 6.23 8.32 12.67
CA LEU A 23 5.24 9.23 12.09
C LEU A 23 4.57 8.64 10.85
N THR A 24 5.36 8.04 9.95
CA THR A 24 4.87 7.35 8.76
C THR A 24 3.89 6.22 9.11
N GLN A 25 4.21 5.39 10.11
CA GLN A 25 3.33 4.31 10.54
C GLN A 25 2.04 4.82 11.20
N ALA A 26 2.12 5.93 11.95
CA ALA A 26 0.93 6.59 12.49
C ALA A 26 0.02 7.12 11.38
N ILE A 27 0.59 7.69 10.31
CA ILE A 27 -0.17 8.14 9.14
C ILE A 27 -0.87 6.96 8.44
N PHE A 28 -0.18 5.83 8.25
CA PHE A 28 -0.79 4.61 7.71
C PHE A 28 -1.89 4.05 8.60
N ALA A 29 -1.71 4.09 9.93
CA ALA A 29 -2.76 3.70 10.86
C ALA A 29 -3.99 4.60 10.72
N GLY A 30 -3.78 5.92 10.63
CA GLY A 30 -4.84 6.89 10.32
C GLY A 30 -5.54 6.56 9.00
N MET A 31 -4.80 6.21 7.95
CA MET A 31 -5.40 5.81 6.65
C MET A 31 -6.33 4.62 6.83
N ALA A 32 -5.90 3.57 7.54
CA ALA A 32 -6.70 2.37 7.76
C ALA A 32 -8.00 2.70 8.52
N LEU A 33 -7.92 3.54 9.56
CA LEU A 33 -9.06 3.96 10.38
C LEU A 33 -10.05 4.84 9.60
N PHE A 34 -9.55 5.85 8.87
CA PHE A 34 -10.39 6.70 8.04
C PHE A 34 -11.04 5.91 6.90
N SER A 35 -10.32 4.96 6.30
CA SER A 35 -10.87 4.05 5.28
C SER A 35 -11.98 3.18 5.88
N LYS A 36 -11.74 2.58 7.06
CA LYS A 36 -12.75 1.78 7.78
C LYS A 36 -13.99 2.61 8.11
N SER A 37 -13.80 3.83 8.63
CA SER A 37 -14.90 4.75 8.92
C SER A 37 -15.73 5.03 7.68
N ALA A 38 -15.07 5.33 6.56
CA ALA A 38 -15.74 5.76 5.36
C ALA A 38 -16.52 4.60 4.70
N ILE A 39 -15.96 3.39 4.75
CA ILE A 39 -16.63 2.15 4.32
C ILE A 39 -17.81 1.82 5.25
N SER A 40 -17.65 1.99 6.57
CA SER A 40 -18.72 1.73 7.54
C SER A 40 -19.95 2.65 7.36
N GLN A 41 -19.77 3.82 6.76
CA GLN A 41 -20.85 4.75 6.41
C GLN A 41 -21.51 4.43 5.04
N GLY A 42 -21.14 3.31 4.42
CA GLY A 42 -21.75 2.83 3.17
C GLY A 42 -21.04 3.28 1.89
N MET A 43 -19.84 3.84 1.96
CA MET A 43 -19.06 4.13 0.75
C MET A 43 -18.47 2.84 0.17
N ASN A 44 -18.62 2.66 -1.15
CA ASN A 44 -18.04 1.51 -1.83
C ASN A 44 -16.49 1.57 -1.78
N PRO A 45 -15.80 0.51 -1.29
CA PRO A 45 -14.33 0.48 -1.19
C PRO A 45 -13.60 0.72 -2.51
N TYR A 46 -14.13 0.23 -3.64
CA TYR A 46 -13.49 0.41 -4.96
C TYR A 46 -13.52 1.88 -5.41
N VAL A 47 -14.64 2.55 -5.15
CA VAL A 47 -14.83 3.97 -5.43
C VAL A 47 -13.93 4.82 -4.53
N PHE A 48 -13.83 4.46 -3.24
CA PHE A 48 -12.93 5.11 -2.29
C PHE A 48 -11.46 5.07 -2.75
N VAL A 49 -10.96 3.90 -3.15
CA VAL A 49 -9.58 3.74 -3.63
C VAL A 49 -9.34 4.58 -4.89
N THR A 50 -10.30 4.61 -5.82
CA THR A 50 -10.22 5.42 -7.03
C THR A 50 -10.12 6.91 -6.71
N TYR A 51 -10.97 7.43 -5.83
CA TYR A 51 -10.91 8.83 -5.44
C TYR A 51 -9.62 9.16 -4.70
N ARG A 52 -9.15 8.29 -3.81
CA ARG A 52 -7.87 8.49 -3.09
C ARG A 52 -6.72 8.74 -4.06
N GLN A 53 -6.61 7.91 -5.10
CA GLN A 53 -5.57 8.05 -6.12
C GLN A 53 -5.78 9.29 -7.00
N ALA A 54 -7.03 9.67 -7.29
CA ALA A 54 -7.34 10.90 -8.02
C ALA A 54 -6.85 12.15 -7.27
N PHE A 55 -7.15 12.25 -5.97
CA PHE A 55 -6.67 13.35 -5.12
C PHE A 55 -5.14 13.37 -5.04
N ALA A 56 -4.50 12.21 -4.96
CA ALA A 56 -3.04 12.13 -5.00
C ALA A 56 -2.45 12.69 -6.30
N ILE A 57 -3.04 12.37 -7.46
CA ILE A 57 -2.61 12.92 -8.75
C ILE A 57 -2.82 14.43 -8.80
N ILE A 58 -3.99 14.92 -8.37
CA ILE A 58 -4.30 16.36 -8.33
C ILE A 58 -3.27 17.11 -7.47
N ALA A 59 -2.80 16.50 -6.39
CA ALA A 59 -1.74 17.06 -5.55
C ALA A 59 -0.36 17.02 -6.24
N LEU A 60 0.04 15.84 -6.72
CA LEU A 60 1.40 15.56 -7.16
C LEU A 60 1.70 16.07 -8.57
N ALA A 61 0.72 16.04 -9.49
CA ALA A 61 0.91 16.47 -10.88
C ALA A 61 1.35 17.93 -11.04
N PRO A 62 0.73 18.93 -10.39
CA PRO A 62 1.19 20.32 -10.48
C PRO A 62 2.56 20.51 -9.81
N LEU A 63 2.82 19.84 -8.68
CA LEU A 63 4.14 19.85 -8.03
C LEU A 63 5.22 19.28 -8.95
N ALA A 64 4.96 18.12 -9.56
CA ALA A 64 5.88 17.49 -10.50
C ALA A 64 6.12 18.37 -11.73
N ALA A 65 5.07 18.94 -12.33
CA ALA A 65 5.21 19.84 -13.47
C ALA A 65 5.99 21.13 -13.13
N PHE A 66 5.81 21.66 -11.92
CA PHE A 66 6.55 22.83 -11.45
C PHE A 66 8.04 22.52 -11.25
N PHE A 67 8.38 21.43 -10.55
CA PHE A 67 9.78 21.03 -10.32
C PHE A 67 10.47 20.57 -11.62
N GLU A 68 9.77 19.86 -12.50
CA GLU A 68 10.32 19.46 -13.80
C GLU A 68 10.58 20.63 -14.74
N ARG A 69 9.83 21.74 -14.64
CA ARG A 69 10.17 22.96 -15.40
C ARG A 69 11.53 23.53 -15.00
N VAL A 70 11.98 23.28 -13.77
CA VAL A 70 13.30 23.67 -13.28
C VAL A 70 14.36 22.62 -13.66
N GLU A 71 13.97 21.34 -13.80
CA GLU A 71 14.85 20.20 -14.12
C GLU A 71 14.80 19.72 -15.60
N ALA A 72 14.18 20.47 -16.53
CA ALA A 72 13.86 20.06 -17.91
C ALA A 72 15.05 19.64 -18.81
N LEU A 73 16.27 19.52 -18.28
CA LEU A 73 17.48 19.11 -19.00
C LEU A 73 17.96 17.68 -18.72
N ALA A 74 17.32 16.89 -17.86
CA ALA A 74 17.83 15.56 -17.54
C ALA A 74 16.83 14.39 -17.69
N ILE A 75 17.05 13.64 -18.77
CA ILE A 75 16.88 12.18 -18.93
C ILE A 75 15.58 11.68 -19.60
N LYS A 76 15.76 11.28 -20.86
CA LYS A 76 14.92 10.34 -21.62
C LYS A 76 15.60 8.95 -21.58
N LYS A 77 15.03 7.98 -20.86
CA LYS A 77 15.37 6.55 -21.05
C LYS A 77 14.10 5.69 -21.10
N SER A 78 13.57 5.53 -22.31
CA SER A 78 12.27 4.91 -22.62
C SER A 78 12.13 3.42 -22.25
N HIS A 79 13.22 2.71 -22.02
CA HIS A 79 13.20 1.24 -21.90
C HIS A 79 12.74 0.73 -20.52
N GLY A 80 13.10 1.43 -19.44
CA GLY A 80 12.61 1.10 -18.09
C GLY A 80 11.12 1.40 -17.92
N MET A 81 10.66 2.47 -18.59
CA MET A 81 9.26 2.89 -18.60
C MET A 81 8.36 1.83 -19.24
N ALA A 82 8.77 1.27 -20.39
CA ALA A 82 8.03 0.23 -21.07
C ALA A 82 7.88 -1.05 -20.23
N LYS A 83 8.90 -1.43 -19.45
CA LYS A 83 8.83 -2.61 -18.55
C LYS A 83 7.87 -2.39 -17.37
N LEU A 84 7.90 -1.21 -16.75
CA LEU A 84 6.95 -0.85 -15.69
C LEU A 84 5.51 -0.77 -16.22
N LEU A 85 5.33 -0.15 -17.39
CA LEU A 85 4.05 -0.07 -18.10
C LEU A 85 3.50 -1.47 -18.41
N GLY A 86 4.30 -2.33 -19.04
CA GLY A 86 3.89 -3.67 -19.44
C GLY A 86 3.47 -4.55 -18.25
N SER A 87 4.18 -4.45 -17.11
CA SER A 87 3.82 -5.19 -15.91
C SER A 87 2.51 -4.69 -15.28
N SER A 88 2.32 -3.38 -15.19
CA SER A 88 1.10 -2.77 -14.62
C SER A 88 -0.14 -3.07 -15.47
N ILE A 89 0.03 -3.00 -16.79
CA ILE A 89 -1.01 -3.35 -17.77
C ILE A 89 -1.30 -4.85 -17.71
N GLY A 90 -0.28 -5.70 -17.57
CA GLY A 90 -0.45 -7.14 -17.42
C GLY A 90 -1.23 -7.52 -16.16
N VAL A 91 -0.94 -6.89 -15.02
CA VAL A 91 -1.69 -7.07 -13.77
C VAL A 91 -3.15 -6.65 -13.93
N THR A 92 -3.39 -5.49 -14.56
CA THR A 92 -4.76 -5.01 -14.85
C THR A 92 -5.49 -5.97 -15.78
N GLY A 93 -4.83 -6.44 -16.85
CA GLY A 93 -5.39 -7.39 -17.81
C GLY A 93 -5.74 -8.75 -17.17
N ALA A 94 -4.87 -9.25 -16.28
CA ALA A 94 -5.16 -10.47 -15.51
C ALA A 94 -6.33 -10.28 -14.54
N LEU A 95 -6.43 -9.11 -13.90
CA LEU A 95 -7.54 -8.81 -12.99
C LEU A 95 -8.88 -8.71 -13.74
N VAL A 96 -8.88 -8.06 -14.91
CA VAL A 96 -10.05 -7.98 -15.79
C VAL A 96 -10.44 -9.36 -16.31
N PHE A 97 -9.47 -10.17 -16.76
CA PHE A 97 -9.73 -11.55 -17.18
C PHE A 97 -10.33 -12.41 -16.06
N ALA A 98 -9.86 -12.24 -14.81
CA ALA A 98 -10.34 -13.01 -13.67
C ALA A 98 -11.71 -12.56 -13.15
N LEU A 99 -12.02 -11.26 -13.21
CA LEU A 99 -13.22 -10.67 -12.61
C LEU A 99 -14.35 -10.45 -13.61
N VAL A 100 -14.06 -10.34 -14.91
CA VAL A 100 -15.09 -10.23 -15.95
C VAL A 100 -15.53 -11.64 -16.38
N LYS A 101 -16.57 -12.15 -15.72
CA LYS A 101 -17.33 -13.28 -16.24
C LYS A 101 -18.29 -12.77 -17.33
N GLY A 102 -17.85 -12.84 -18.59
CA GLY A 102 -18.71 -12.60 -19.75
C GLY A 102 -19.69 -13.76 -20.01
N PRO A 103 -20.72 -13.56 -20.86
CA PRO A 103 -21.52 -14.65 -21.37
C PRO A 103 -20.59 -15.66 -22.06
N GLN A 104 -20.86 -16.95 -21.85
CA GLN A 104 -20.12 -18.04 -22.48
C GLN A 104 -20.04 -17.80 -24.00
N LEU A 105 -18.82 -17.53 -24.49
CA LEU A 105 -18.54 -17.50 -25.91
C LEU A 105 -18.65 -18.95 -26.39
N ASN A 106 -19.78 -19.30 -26.99
CA ASN A 106 -20.09 -20.64 -27.51
C ASN A 106 -19.22 -20.97 -28.74
N PHE A 107 -17.90 -20.98 -28.59
CA PHE A 107 -16.97 -21.42 -29.62
C PHE A 107 -16.80 -22.95 -29.63
N MET A 108 -17.27 -23.65 -28.58
CA MET A 108 -16.98 -25.06 -28.37
C MET A 108 -18.20 -25.82 -27.81
N ASN A 109 -19.24 -26.01 -28.63
CA ASN A 109 -20.35 -26.92 -28.33
C ASN A 109 -20.03 -28.42 -28.62
N TRP A 110 -18.76 -28.76 -28.88
CA TRP A 110 -18.39 -30.10 -29.34
C TRP A 110 -18.14 -31.13 -28.22
N PHE A 111 -17.92 -30.71 -26.97
CA PHE A 111 -17.78 -31.64 -25.83
C PHE A 111 -18.93 -31.46 -24.83
N LYS A 112 -20.09 -32.05 -25.13
CA LYS A 112 -21.19 -32.19 -24.18
C LYS A 112 -20.91 -33.38 -23.26
N GLY A 113 -20.01 -33.19 -22.29
CA GLY A 113 -19.74 -34.13 -21.20
C GLY A 113 -20.81 -34.01 -20.12
N ASN A 114 -21.72 -34.98 -20.08
CA ASN A 114 -22.83 -35.10 -19.13
C ASN A 114 -22.35 -35.16 -17.67
N THR A 115 -22.45 -34.05 -16.92
CA THR A 115 -22.32 -34.06 -15.46
C THR A 115 -23.68 -33.81 -14.82
N ARG A 116 -24.29 -34.91 -14.38
CA ARG A 116 -25.48 -34.91 -13.52
C ARG A 116 -25.12 -34.27 -12.18
N GLY A 117 -25.98 -33.37 -11.72
CA GLY A 117 -25.82 -32.67 -10.46
C GLY A 117 -25.94 -33.58 -9.24
N THR A 118 -25.23 -33.20 -8.19
CA THR A 118 -25.52 -33.57 -6.81
C THR A 118 -25.42 -32.31 -5.96
N HIS A 119 -26.58 -31.75 -5.63
CA HIS A 119 -26.75 -30.77 -4.58
C HIS A 119 -26.67 -31.48 -3.22
N SER A 120 -25.80 -31.00 -2.32
CA SER A 120 -26.02 -30.80 -0.87
C SER A 120 -24.76 -31.06 -0.02
N SER A 121 -23.83 -30.10 0.00
CA SER A 121 -22.83 -29.88 1.08
C SER A 121 -22.25 -28.45 1.07
N ASN A 122 -23.00 -27.48 0.54
CA ASN A 122 -22.47 -26.20 0.05
C ASN A 122 -22.04 -25.17 1.12
N LEU A 123 -22.51 -25.25 2.37
CA LEU A 123 -22.23 -24.16 3.33
C LEU A 123 -20.81 -24.21 3.93
N ASN A 124 -20.36 -25.40 4.36
CA ASN A 124 -19.02 -25.57 4.96
C ASN A 124 -17.90 -25.55 3.92
N TYR A 125 -18.18 -25.91 2.67
CA TYR A 125 -17.21 -25.82 1.58
C TYR A 125 -17.01 -24.37 1.14
N SER A 126 -18.11 -23.61 0.98
CA SER A 126 -18.07 -22.18 0.63
C SER A 126 -17.33 -21.34 1.68
N LEU A 127 -17.56 -21.57 2.97
CA LEU A 127 -16.85 -20.87 4.05
C LEU A 127 -15.34 -21.15 4.06
N LYS A 128 -14.93 -22.42 3.85
CA LYS A 128 -13.51 -22.78 3.75
C LYS A 128 -12.85 -22.23 2.48
N GLU A 129 -13.56 -22.24 1.36
CA GLU A 129 -13.08 -21.71 0.08
C GLU A 129 -12.89 -20.19 0.15
N GLU A 130 -13.81 -19.46 0.78
CA GLU A 130 -13.69 -18.01 0.99
C GLU A 130 -12.55 -17.64 1.95
N TRP A 131 -12.39 -18.38 3.06
CA TRP A 131 -11.28 -18.19 3.99
C TRP A 131 -9.91 -18.49 3.35
N LEU A 132 -9.84 -19.57 2.57
CA LEU A 132 -8.63 -19.92 1.84
C LEU A 132 -8.29 -18.86 0.77
N LYS A 133 -9.31 -18.40 0.03
CA LYS A 133 -9.15 -17.33 -0.96
C LYS A 133 -8.65 -16.04 -0.32
N GLY A 134 -9.21 -15.63 0.82
CA GLY A 134 -8.75 -14.44 1.56
C GLY A 134 -7.30 -14.57 2.03
N SER A 135 -6.93 -15.73 2.56
CA SER A 135 -5.55 -16.01 3.02
C SER A 135 -4.54 -15.98 1.88
N LEU A 136 -4.86 -16.62 0.74
CA LEU A 136 -4.02 -16.61 -0.45
C LEU A 136 -3.86 -15.20 -1.02
N VAL A 137 -4.94 -14.42 -1.10
CA VAL A 137 -4.91 -13.02 -1.54
C VAL A 137 -4.02 -12.18 -0.62
N MET A 138 -4.07 -12.40 0.69
CA MET A 138 -3.23 -11.69 1.65
C MET A 138 -1.74 -12.02 1.49
N VAL A 139 -1.40 -13.29 1.27
CA VAL A 139 -0.01 -13.72 1.01
C VAL A 139 0.52 -13.07 -0.27
N LEU A 140 -0.26 -13.11 -1.36
CA LEU A 140 0.09 -12.47 -2.62
C LEU A 140 0.26 -10.95 -2.47
N ALA A 141 -0.61 -10.31 -1.70
CA ALA A 141 -0.52 -8.88 -1.40
C ALA A 141 0.78 -8.55 -0.64
N ASN A 142 1.16 -9.35 0.37
CA ASN A 142 2.39 -9.16 1.12
C ASN A 142 3.65 -9.38 0.28
N ILE A 143 3.66 -10.38 -0.60
CA ILE A 143 4.76 -10.62 -1.54
C ILE A 143 4.89 -9.43 -2.50
N THR A 144 3.76 -8.95 -3.03
CA THR A 144 3.72 -7.82 -3.95
C THR A 144 4.21 -6.54 -3.27
N TRP A 145 3.78 -6.27 -2.03
CA TRP A 145 4.25 -5.14 -1.23
C TRP A 145 5.75 -5.21 -0.96
N SER A 146 6.27 -6.40 -0.64
CA SER A 146 7.70 -6.61 -0.40
C SER A 146 8.53 -6.38 -1.66
N LEU A 147 8.09 -6.93 -2.79
CA LEU A 147 8.73 -6.74 -4.09
C LEU A 147 8.71 -5.27 -4.50
N TRP A 148 7.60 -4.58 -4.26
CA TRP A 148 7.47 -3.14 -4.50
C TRP A 148 8.51 -2.33 -3.73
N LEU A 149 8.67 -2.56 -2.42
CA LEU A 149 9.66 -1.86 -1.59
C LEU A 149 11.09 -2.08 -2.08
N ILE A 150 11.44 -3.29 -2.52
CA ILE A 150 12.76 -3.61 -3.07
C ILE A 150 13.00 -2.88 -4.39
N LEU A 151 12.00 -2.88 -5.28
CA LEU A 151 12.09 -2.24 -6.60
C LEU A 151 12.22 -0.71 -6.52
N GLN A 152 11.77 -0.06 -5.43
CA GLN A 152 11.93 1.38 -5.28
C GLN A 152 13.40 1.84 -5.30
N VAL A 153 14.32 1.04 -4.76
CA VAL A 153 15.76 1.39 -4.68
C VAL A 153 16.40 1.60 -6.07
N PRO A 154 16.36 0.62 -7.01
CA PRO A 154 16.96 0.82 -8.32
C PRO A 154 16.20 1.84 -9.18
N ILE A 155 14.88 1.95 -9.02
CA ILE A 155 14.07 2.89 -9.81
C ILE A 155 14.43 4.34 -9.45
N VAL A 156 14.58 4.66 -8.16
CA VAL A 156 14.94 6.02 -7.75
C VAL A 156 16.37 6.40 -8.15
N LYS A 157 17.29 5.43 -8.19
CA LYS A 157 18.65 5.65 -8.69
C LYS A 157 18.68 5.93 -10.20
N LEU A 158 17.73 5.37 -10.95
CA LEU A 158 17.64 5.55 -12.40
C LEU A 158 16.91 6.85 -12.79
N TYR A 159 16.05 7.36 -11.90
CA TYR A 159 15.22 8.55 -12.13
C TYR A 159 15.37 9.54 -10.96
N PRO A 160 16.21 10.60 -11.10
CA PRO A 160 16.40 11.58 -10.03
C PRO A 160 15.15 12.44 -9.73
N ALA A 161 14.23 12.56 -10.71
CA ALA A 161 12.96 13.26 -10.55
C ALA A 161 11.93 12.44 -9.74
N LYS A 162 12.08 12.43 -8.41
CA LYS A 162 11.27 11.66 -7.45
C LYS A 162 9.76 11.94 -7.57
N LEU A 163 9.38 13.20 -7.75
CA LEU A 163 7.98 13.64 -7.85
C LEU A 163 7.32 13.15 -9.15
N ARG A 164 8.07 13.13 -10.27
CA ARG A 164 7.59 12.58 -11.54
C ARG A 164 7.25 11.10 -11.43
N LEU A 165 8.17 10.35 -10.83
CA LEU A 165 8.01 8.92 -10.62
C LEU A 165 6.78 8.63 -9.73
N ALA A 166 6.62 9.39 -8.64
CA ALA A 166 5.46 9.27 -7.75
C ALA A 166 4.15 9.59 -8.49
N THR A 167 4.13 10.67 -9.29
CA THR A 167 2.96 11.06 -10.09
C THR A 167 2.59 9.97 -11.10
N LEU A 168 3.57 9.42 -11.81
CA LEU A 168 3.36 8.33 -12.76
C LEU A 168 2.80 7.07 -12.08
N TYR A 169 3.38 6.66 -10.95
CA TYR A 169 2.86 5.52 -10.19
C TYR A 169 1.40 5.74 -9.74
N CYS A 170 1.08 6.94 -9.27
CA CYS A 170 -0.29 7.29 -8.87
C CYS A 170 -1.23 7.31 -10.07
N LEU A 171 -0.79 7.83 -11.22
CA LEU A 171 -1.54 7.80 -12.49
C LEU A 171 -1.88 6.36 -12.90
N PHE A 172 -0.91 5.45 -12.90
CA PHE A 172 -1.16 4.05 -13.23
C PHE A 172 -2.07 3.37 -12.21
N SER A 173 -1.83 3.60 -10.92
CA SER A 173 -2.67 3.07 -9.85
C SER A 173 -4.11 3.57 -9.95
N TRP A 174 -4.31 4.82 -10.36
CA TRP A 174 -5.63 5.40 -10.60
C TRP A 174 -6.32 4.78 -11.80
N ILE A 175 -5.63 4.60 -12.94
CA ILE A 175 -6.17 3.92 -14.12
C ILE A 175 -6.60 2.49 -13.78
N GLN A 176 -5.75 1.74 -13.08
CA GLN A 176 -6.09 0.38 -12.66
C GLN A 176 -7.31 0.37 -11.72
N SER A 177 -7.31 1.25 -10.71
CA SER A 177 -8.39 1.30 -9.72
C SER A 177 -9.71 1.76 -10.34
N SER A 178 -9.67 2.72 -11.28
CA SER A 178 -10.86 3.23 -11.95
C SER A 178 -11.50 2.18 -12.86
N ILE A 179 -10.71 1.43 -13.62
CA ILE A 179 -11.20 0.29 -14.42
C ILE A 179 -11.87 -0.73 -13.49
N CYS A 180 -11.22 -1.10 -12.38
CA CYS A 180 -11.80 -2.04 -11.41
C CYS A 180 -13.09 -1.52 -10.80
N ALA A 181 -13.14 -0.25 -10.41
CA ALA A 181 -14.31 0.39 -9.83
C ALA A 181 -15.47 0.47 -10.83
N MET A 182 -15.21 0.78 -12.10
CA MET A 182 -16.23 0.81 -13.16
C MET A 182 -16.80 -0.59 -13.46
N VAL A 183 -15.96 -1.64 -13.38
CA VAL A 183 -16.40 -3.03 -13.58
C VAL A 183 -17.25 -3.51 -12.41
N MET A 184 -16.84 -3.21 -11.17
CA MET A 184 -17.53 -3.68 -9.96
C MET A 184 -18.75 -2.84 -9.59
N GLU A 185 -18.69 -1.52 -9.77
CA GLU A 185 -19.74 -0.59 -9.38
C GLU A 185 -20.20 0.22 -10.60
N ARG A 186 -21.21 -0.34 -11.29
CA ARG A 186 -21.79 0.24 -12.50
C ARG A 186 -22.84 1.31 -12.22
N ASN A 187 -23.30 1.45 -10.97
CA ASN A 187 -24.32 2.43 -10.59
C ASN A 187 -23.71 3.81 -10.37
N ILE A 188 -24.13 4.80 -11.16
CA ILE A 188 -23.67 6.20 -11.05
C ILE A 188 -23.93 6.80 -9.66
N SER A 189 -24.97 6.36 -8.95
CA SER A 189 -25.29 6.85 -7.60
C SER A 189 -24.20 6.59 -6.57
N ALA A 190 -23.44 5.49 -6.72
CA ALA A 190 -22.33 5.15 -5.82
C ALA A 190 -21.08 6.03 -6.06
N TRP A 191 -20.99 6.69 -7.22
CA TRP A 191 -19.93 7.64 -7.55
C TRP A 191 -20.24 9.05 -7.04
N LYS A 192 -21.42 9.30 -6.48
CA LYS A 192 -21.74 10.62 -5.90
C LYS A 192 -21.03 10.78 -4.56
N LEU A 193 -19.87 11.42 -4.59
CA LEU A 193 -19.13 11.79 -3.39
C LEU A 193 -19.82 12.99 -2.72
N LYS A 194 -20.29 12.79 -1.48
CA LYS A 194 -20.89 13.84 -0.67
C LYS A 194 -19.82 14.62 0.09
N TRP A 195 -20.12 15.87 0.48
CA TRP A 195 -19.29 16.72 1.35
C TRP A 195 -19.37 16.28 2.81
N ASP A 196 -19.06 15.01 3.07
CA ASP A 196 -19.11 14.38 4.39
C ASP A 196 -17.72 13.88 4.82
N ILE A 197 -17.64 13.15 5.94
CA ILE A 197 -16.43 12.50 6.47
C ILE A 197 -15.72 11.67 5.37
N ASN A 198 -16.48 11.10 4.43
CA ASN A 198 -15.95 10.36 3.28
C ASN A 198 -15.00 11.19 2.41
N LEU A 199 -15.35 12.44 2.11
CA LEU A 199 -14.49 13.34 1.34
C LEU A 199 -13.22 13.68 2.12
N PHE A 200 -13.35 13.98 3.42
CA PHE A 200 -12.20 14.25 4.28
C PHE A 200 -11.25 13.05 4.36
N SER A 201 -11.78 11.83 4.55
CA SER A 201 -11.01 10.60 4.55
C SER A 201 -10.25 10.39 3.24
N VAL A 202 -10.92 10.58 2.10
CA VAL A 202 -10.28 10.48 0.78
C VAL A 202 -9.19 11.53 0.61
N ALA A 203 -9.45 12.78 0.99
CA ALA A 203 -8.49 13.88 0.88
C ALA A 203 -7.26 13.64 1.76
N TYR A 204 -7.46 13.27 3.03
CA TYR A 204 -6.36 12.89 3.94
C TYR A 204 -5.52 11.75 3.33
N CYS A 205 -6.17 10.70 2.85
CA CYS A 205 -5.49 9.56 2.25
C CYS A 205 -4.77 9.92 0.94
N GLY A 206 -5.32 10.83 0.13
CA GLY A 206 -4.72 11.28 -1.12
C GLY A 206 -3.54 12.21 -0.91
N PHE A 207 -3.70 13.28 -0.13
CA PHE A 207 -2.69 14.31 0.08
C PHE A 207 -1.61 13.90 1.08
N ILE A 208 -2.01 13.52 2.30
CA ILE A 208 -1.06 13.30 3.41
C ILE A 208 -0.32 11.99 3.20
N VAL A 209 -1.04 10.90 2.88
CA VAL A 209 -0.35 9.63 2.70
C VAL A 209 0.50 9.66 1.44
N THR A 210 -0.09 9.99 0.29
CA THR A 210 0.64 9.88 -0.97
C THR A 210 1.72 10.95 -1.14
N GLY A 211 1.51 12.16 -0.62
CA GLY A 211 2.51 13.23 -0.69
C GLY A 211 3.61 13.07 0.36
N LEU A 212 3.25 13.22 1.64
CA LEU A 212 4.23 13.25 2.73
C LEU A 212 4.85 11.88 2.98
N THR A 213 4.05 10.82 2.98
CA THR A 213 4.53 9.50 3.39
C THR A 213 5.41 8.86 2.33
N TYR A 214 5.05 8.94 1.05
CA TYR A 214 5.93 8.43 -0.01
C TYR A 214 7.25 9.17 -0.08
N TRP A 215 7.26 10.49 0.14
CA TRP A 215 8.51 11.23 0.20
C TRP A 215 9.41 10.74 1.35
N ILE A 216 8.86 10.63 2.56
CA ILE A 216 9.60 10.14 3.74
C ILE A 216 10.06 8.70 3.55
N GLN A 217 9.21 7.83 2.98
CA GLN A 217 9.55 6.44 2.69
C GLN A 217 10.71 6.37 1.69
N LEU A 218 10.62 7.09 0.58
CA LEU A 218 11.64 7.08 -0.45
C LEU A 218 12.98 7.61 0.08
N TRP A 219 12.95 8.71 0.84
CA TRP A 219 14.11 9.25 1.53
C TRP A 219 14.72 8.23 2.52
N THR A 220 13.88 7.52 3.27
CA THR A 220 14.33 6.51 4.23
C THR A 220 14.92 5.28 3.53
N ILE A 221 14.34 4.85 2.41
CA ILE A 221 14.85 3.74 1.59
C ILE A 221 16.23 4.09 1.03
N GLU A 222 16.43 5.31 0.55
CA GLU A 222 17.74 5.76 0.06
C GLU A 222 18.82 5.74 1.14
N LYS A 223 18.46 6.05 2.39
CA LYS A 223 19.42 6.19 3.50
C LYS A 223 19.65 4.92 4.30
N LYS A 224 18.58 4.17 4.60
CA LYS A 224 18.59 3.00 5.50
C LYS A 224 18.28 1.69 4.80
N GLY A 225 17.88 1.74 3.53
CA GLY A 225 17.45 0.58 2.75
C GLY A 225 15.98 0.19 2.98
N PRO A 226 15.42 -0.66 2.10
CA PRO A 226 14.02 -1.06 2.13
C PRO A 226 13.67 -1.96 3.32
N VAL A 227 14.65 -2.73 3.82
CA VAL A 227 14.46 -3.59 5.00
C VAL A 227 14.14 -2.75 6.23
N PHE A 228 14.73 -1.56 6.38
CA PHE A 228 14.41 -0.70 7.52
C PHE A 228 12.93 -0.31 7.56
N ILE A 229 12.30 -0.09 6.40
CA ILE A 229 10.87 0.24 6.34
C ILE A 229 10.00 -0.93 6.75
N SER A 230 10.29 -2.13 6.25
CA SER A 230 9.47 -3.32 6.52
C SER A 230 9.44 -3.69 8.01
N MET A 231 10.52 -3.41 8.74
CA MET A 231 10.59 -3.61 10.19
C MET A 231 9.52 -2.82 10.95
N PHE A 232 9.16 -1.61 10.49
CA PHE A 232 8.19 -0.75 11.16
C PHE A 232 6.75 -0.96 10.69
N THR A 233 6.52 -1.61 9.56
CA THR A 233 5.17 -1.94 9.05
C THR A 233 4.23 -2.53 10.12
N PRO A 234 4.62 -3.53 10.94
CA PRO A 234 3.74 -4.09 11.96
C PRO A 234 3.29 -3.07 13.02
N LEU A 235 4.03 -1.98 13.23
CA LEU A 235 3.65 -0.91 14.15
C LEU A 235 2.34 -0.24 13.72
N SER A 236 2.12 -0.02 12.41
CA SER A 236 0.86 0.55 11.92
C SER A 236 -0.33 -0.34 12.27
N LEU A 237 -0.17 -1.68 12.22
CA LEU A 237 -1.20 -2.64 12.61
C LEU A 237 -1.52 -2.56 14.10
N ILE A 238 -0.49 -2.48 14.95
CA ILE A 238 -0.66 -2.35 16.41
C ILE A 238 -1.40 -1.03 16.73
N ILE A 239 -0.95 0.10 16.19
CA ILE A 239 -1.59 1.40 16.41
C ILE A 239 -3.04 1.36 15.91
N THR A 240 -3.28 0.82 14.72
CA THR A 240 -4.63 0.68 14.15
C THR A 240 -5.53 -0.17 15.04
N ALA A 241 -5.04 -1.32 15.53
CA ALA A 241 -5.82 -2.23 16.37
C ALA A 241 -6.21 -1.57 17.70
N ILE A 242 -5.26 -0.91 18.36
CA ILE A 242 -5.50 -0.19 19.62
C ILE A 242 -6.53 0.92 19.40
N VAL A 243 -6.31 1.80 18.43
CA VAL A 243 -7.21 2.94 18.18
C VAL A 243 -8.58 2.47 17.69
N SER A 244 -8.65 1.45 16.83
CA SER A 244 -9.91 0.86 16.37
C SER A 244 -10.72 0.29 17.54
N ALA A 245 -10.07 -0.39 18.49
CA ALA A 245 -10.74 -0.92 19.67
C ALA A 245 -11.35 0.18 20.54
N PHE A 246 -10.65 1.30 20.72
CA PHE A 246 -11.18 2.44 21.47
C PHE A 246 -12.31 3.18 20.73
N LEU A 247 -12.15 3.44 19.43
CA LEU A 247 -13.10 4.23 18.65
C LEU A 247 -14.40 3.48 18.34
N TRP A 248 -14.33 2.21 17.93
CA TRP A 248 -15.50 1.41 17.57
C TRP A 248 -16.04 0.55 18.72
N LYS A 249 -15.39 0.57 19.90
CA LYS A 249 -15.72 -0.30 21.05
C LYS A 249 -15.86 -1.77 20.64
N GLU A 250 -15.04 -2.21 19.69
CA GLU A 250 -15.06 -3.58 19.20
C GLU A 250 -14.55 -4.53 20.26
N THR A 251 -15.19 -5.69 20.38
CA THR A 251 -14.75 -6.75 21.28
C THR A 251 -13.43 -7.32 20.76
N LEU A 252 -12.33 -7.04 21.46
CA LEU A 252 -11.03 -7.62 21.15
C LEU A 252 -11.04 -9.13 21.44
N TYR A 253 -10.85 -9.92 20.39
CA TYR A 253 -10.67 -11.36 20.52
C TYR A 253 -9.27 -11.68 21.03
N VAL A 254 -9.14 -12.77 21.80
CA VAL A 254 -7.87 -13.27 22.35
C VAL A 254 -6.79 -13.42 21.27
N GLY A 255 -7.18 -13.83 20.04
CA GLY A 255 -6.28 -13.93 18.91
C GLY A 255 -5.64 -12.61 18.48
N SER A 256 -6.39 -11.50 18.55
CA SER A 256 -5.85 -10.15 18.23
C SER A 256 -4.88 -9.67 19.30
N VAL A 257 -5.15 -9.96 20.58
CA VAL A 257 -4.25 -9.65 21.70
C VAL A 257 -2.95 -10.45 21.59
N CYS A 258 -3.05 -11.76 21.38
CA CYS A 258 -1.89 -12.64 21.17
C CYS A 258 -1.06 -12.20 19.94
N GLY A 259 -1.74 -11.91 18.83
CA GLY A 259 -1.10 -11.37 17.62
C GLY A 259 -0.40 -10.03 17.88
N GLY A 260 -1.02 -9.12 18.64
CA GLY A 260 -0.41 -7.85 19.04
C GLY A 260 0.88 -8.04 19.83
N ILE A 261 0.89 -8.95 20.82
CA ILE A 261 2.07 -9.29 21.61
C ILE A 261 3.19 -9.84 20.72
N LEU A 262 2.85 -10.75 19.79
CA LEU A 262 3.81 -11.30 18.83
C LEU A 262 4.41 -10.24 17.91
N LEU A 263 3.60 -9.28 17.42
CA LEU A 263 4.08 -8.17 16.60
C LEU A 263 5.05 -7.26 17.37
N VAL A 264 4.74 -6.95 18.64
CA VAL A 264 5.63 -6.16 19.52
C VAL A 264 6.92 -6.92 19.79
N GLY A 265 6.85 -8.21 20.12
CA GLY A 265 8.01 -9.05 20.36
C GLY A 265 8.92 -9.17 19.14
N GLY A 266 8.32 -9.36 17.95
CA GLY A 266 9.06 -9.40 16.69
C GLY A 266 9.78 -8.09 16.37
N LEU A 267 9.09 -6.95 16.53
CA LEU A 267 9.70 -5.63 16.36
C LEU A 267 10.86 -5.40 17.34
N TYR A 268 10.68 -5.78 18.61
CA TYR A 268 11.73 -5.64 19.63
C TYR A 268 12.98 -6.47 19.28
N LEU A 269 12.81 -7.73 18.90
CA LEU A 269 13.92 -8.60 18.51
C LEU A 269 14.71 -8.03 17.33
N VAL A 270 14.02 -7.47 16.35
CA VAL A 270 14.63 -6.83 15.17
C VAL A 270 15.42 -5.58 15.56
N LEU A 271 14.84 -4.70 16.38
CA LEU A 271 15.53 -3.48 16.86
C LEU A 271 16.75 -3.83 17.72
N TRP A 272 16.63 -4.84 18.58
CA TRP A 272 17.73 -5.34 19.40
C TRP A 272 18.86 -5.93 18.55
N GLY A 273 18.52 -6.72 17.51
CA GLY A 273 19.49 -7.25 16.55
C GLY A 273 20.27 -6.14 15.86
N LYS A 274 19.58 -5.12 15.33
CA LYS A 274 20.21 -3.95 14.71
C LYS A 274 21.05 -3.12 15.67
N ASN A 275 20.64 -2.99 16.93
CA ASN A 275 21.43 -2.25 17.92
C ASN A 275 22.76 -2.96 18.20
N ARG A 276 22.74 -4.30 18.31
CA ARG A 276 23.96 -5.11 18.45
C ARG A 276 24.89 -5.02 17.23
N GLU A 277 24.33 -5.01 16.01
CA GLU A 277 25.12 -4.79 14.79
C GLU A 277 25.83 -3.44 14.83
N ALA A 278 25.11 -2.37 15.19
CA ALA A 278 25.68 -1.03 15.28
C ALA A 278 26.74 -0.88 16.38
N GLU A 279 26.58 -1.56 17.53
CA GLU A 279 27.60 -1.58 18.59
C GLU A 279 28.87 -2.32 18.14
N ARG A 280 28.74 -3.37 17.33
CA ARG A 280 29.90 -4.09 16.77
C ARG A 280 30.66 -3.23 15.76
N GLU A 281 29.96 -2.48 14.91
CA GLU A 281 30.58 -1.55 13.94
C GLU A 281 31.33 -0.38 14.61
N ILE A 282 30.92 0.04 15.81
CA ILE A 282 31.57 1.13 16.56
C ILE A 282 32.82 0.65 17.30
N ASN A 283 32.85 -0.63 17.69
CA ASN A 283 33.94 -1.25 18.44
C ASN A 283 35.02 -1.89 17.54
N GLN A 284 34.84 -1.89 16.22
CA GLN A 284 35.84 -2.27 15.21
C GLN A 284 36.53 -1.04 14.65
#